data_AF-A0A7X7SD36-F1
#
_entry.id   AF-A0A7X7SD36-F1
#
_cell.length_a   1.000
_cell.length_b   1.000
_cell.length_c   1.000
_cell.angle_alpha   90.00
_cell.angle_beta   90.00
_cell.angle_gamma   90.00
#
_symmetry.space_group_name_H-M   'P 1'
#
loop_
_entity.id
_entity.type
_entity.pdbx_description
1 polymer ?
#
loop_
_entity_poly.entity_id
_entity_poly.type
_entity_poly.pdbx_seq_one_letter_code
_entity_poly.pdbx_strand_id
1 'polypeptide(L)'
;MIFSSLAQINFLSDYIAFRSYYNANHGTTHYGDLYIEGGSTGTGWGWMSCEAGSVGDWFHIYGDLYVFGTKNFVHPHPTDTMKVIKYIAIESGEALTLARGTATTVNGQAIVTLPEHFKLVTSSDAPVTVILTPEEAPVVLYTKEKSREQIVIGMKDCDFNEFGDVPFAFQVTGVRDGFEDEEVIVDIAEKAENDNISAKRADYNEKARALTKKMNSENKGNRK
;
A
#
# COMPACT_ATOMS: atom_id res chain seq x y z
N MET A 1 34.91 35.14 2.37
CA MET A 1 33.58 35.65 2.74
C MET A 1 32.60 34.84 1.92
N ILE A 2 31.92 33.86 2.53
CA ILE A 2 30.85 33.11 1.87
C ILE A 2 29.57 33.76 2.37
N PHE A 3 28.83 34.42 1.50
CA PHE A 3 27.51 34.92 1.83
C PHE A 3 26.57 33.72 1.85
N SER A 4 26.04 33.33 3.02
CA SER A 4 24.80 32.56 3.10
C SER A 4 23.70 33.55 3.44
N SER A 5 23.00 34.06 2.44
CA SER A 5 21.78 34.82 2.68
C SER A 5 20.60 33.85 2.75
N LEU A 6 19.84 33.90 3.84
CA LEU A 6 18.45 33.47 3.89
C LEU A 6 17.64 34.44 3.01
N ALA A 7 17.73 34.28 1.68
CA ALA A 7 16.92 35.06 0.76
C ALA A 7 15.52 34.45 0.75
N GLN A 8 14.58 35.09 1.45
CA GLN A 8 13.16 34.75 1.42
C GLN A 8 12.46 35.69 0.45
N ILE A 9 11.66 35.12 -0.45
CA ILE A 9 10.74 35.88 -1.29
C ILE A 9 9.35 35.68 -0.70
N ASN A 10 8.82 36.73 -0.06
CA ASN A 10 7.46 36.73 0.46
C ASN A 10 6.52 37.31 -0.60
N PHE A 11 5.56 36.51 -1.06
CA PHE A 11 4.47 36.99 -1.88
C PHE A 11 3.26 37.23 -0.99
N LEU A 12 2.81 38.48 -0.89
CA LEU A 12 1.54 38.85 -0.24
C LEU A 12 0.40 38.82 -1.28
N SER A 13 0.28 37.70 -2.00
CA SER A 13 -0.68 37.52 -3.08
C SER A 13 -1.58 36.32 -2.77
N ASP A 14 -2.87 36.43 -3.12
CA ASP A 14 -3.84 35.34 -2.96
C ASP A 14 -3.58 34.18 -3.95
N TYR A 15 -2.74 34.40 -4.96
CA TYR A 15 -2.27 33.34 -5.86
C TYR A 15 -0.87 33.61 -6.41
N ILE A 16 -0.13 32.54 -6.68
CA ILE A 16 1.10 32.54 -7.48
C ILE A 16 0.80 31.72 -8.73
N ALA A 17 0.91 32.33 -9.91
CA ALA A 17 0.65 31.65 -11.17
C ALA A 17 1.94 31.47 -11.97
N PHE A 18 2.36 30.22 -12.15
CA PHE A 18 3.38 29.84 -13.13
C PHE A 18 2.67 29.55 -14.46
N ARG A 19 2.60 30.57 -15.33
CA ARG A 19 1.99 30.42 -16.66
C ARG A 19 3.06 30.29 -17.72
N SER A 20 2.91 29.29 -18.57
CA SER A 20 3.57 29.25 -19.87
C SER A 20 2.75 30.09 -20.85
N TYR A 21 3.16 31.33 -21.09
CA TYR A 21 2.53 32.16 -22.11
C TYR A 21 2.93 31.60 -23.50
N TYR A 22 1.93 31.18 -24.28
CA TYR A 22 1.99 30.92 -25.75
C TYR A 22 2.48 29.57 -26.30
N ASN A 23 2.53 28.47 -25.54
CA ASN A 23 2.65 27.13 -26.17
C ASN A 23 2.22 25.99 -25.24
N ALA A 24 1.28 25.14 -25.65
CA ALA A 24 0.89 23.93 -24.92
C ALA A 24 2.05 22.91 -24.77
N ASN A 25 3.13 23.07 -25.54
CA ASN A 25 4.32 22.22 -25.47
C ASN A 25 5.38 22.72 -24.48
N HIS A 26 5.21 23.90 -23.88
CA HIS A 26 6.15 24.44 -22.90
C HIS A 26 5.67 24.08 -21.50
N GLY A 27 6.08 22.92 -21.01
CA GLY A 27 5.91 22.54 -19.60
C GLY A 27 6.67 23.50 -18.68
N THR A 28 6.10 23.78 -17.51
CA THR A 28 6.88 24.38 -16.42
C THR A 28 7.48 23.24 -15.61
N THR A 29 8.79 23.09 -15.65
CA THR A 29 9.50 22.08 -14.87
C THR A 29 10.08 22.71 -13.62
N HIS A 30 9.69 22.21 -12.46
CA HIS A 30 10.32 22.53 -11.19
C HIS A 30 11.32 21.43 -10.85
N TYR A 31 12.59 21.79 -10.67
CA TYR A 31 13.63 20.87 -10.22
C TYR A 31 13.81 21.01 -8.70
N GLY A 32 13.72 19.89 -7.98
CA GLY A 32 13.82 19.84 -6.52
C GLY A 32 12.49 19.57 -5.83
N ASP A 33 12.49 19.64 -4.49
CA ASP A 33 11.31 19.36 -3.67
C ASP A 33 10.33 20.54 -3.77
N LEU A 34 9.11 20.30 -4.24
CA LEU A 34 8.00 21.23 -4.04
C LEU A 34 7.38 20.91 -2.68
N TYR A 35 7.76 21.70 -1.69
CA TYR A 35 7.27 21.52 -0.33
C TYR A 35 6.12 22.49 -0.05
N ILE A 36 4.91 21.95 -0.04
CA ILE A 36 3.69 22.67 0.36
C ILE A 36 3.45 22.31 1.82
N GLU A 37 4.15 23.01 2.70
CA GLU A 37 4.11 22.77 4.14
C GLU A 37 3.28 23.84 4.85
N GLY A 38 2.35 23.39 5.69
CA GLY A 38 1.32 24.24 6.25
C GLY A 38 0.15 24.38 5.29
N GLY A 39 -1.07 24.18 5.79
CA GLY A 39 -2.21 24.75 5.09
C GLY A 39 -1.92 26.22 4.80
N SER A 40 -2.38 26.72 3.65
CA SER A 40 -2.88 28.10 3.63
C SER A 40 -3.64 28.28 4.96
N THR A 41 -3.23 29.22 5.80
CA THR A 41 -3.37 29.18 7.27
C THR A 41 -4.80 29.26 7.83
N GLY A 42 -5.80 28.78 7.12
CA GLY A 42 -7.11 28.45 7.67
C GLY A 42 -7.65 27.19 7.02
N THR A 43 -7.68 26.07 7.77
CA THR A 43 -8.68 24.98 7.61
C THR A 43 -9.09 24.59 6.18
N GLY A 44 -8.16 24.65 5.21
CA GLY A 44 -8.50 24.93 3.82
C GLY A 44 -8.27 23.77 2.88
N TRP A 45 -9.32 23.36 2.21
CA TRP A 45 -9.34 22.42 1.09
C TRP A 45 -8.37 22.87 -0.01
N GLY A 46 -7.46 21.99 -0.43
CA GLY A 46 -6.59 22.18 -1.60
C GLY A 46 -7.06 21.32 -2.76
N TRP A 47 -7.25 21.92 -3.93
CA TRP A 47 -7.66 21.19 -5.13
C TRP A 47 -6.47 21.12 -6.10
N MET A 48 -6.07 19.91 -6.47
CA MET A 48 -5.22 19.69 -7.64
C MET A 48 -6.10 19.22 -8.78
N SER A 49 -6.26 20.06 -9.80
CA SER A 49 -6.96 19.68 -11.03
C SER A 49 -5.93 19.47 -12.14
N CYS A 50 -5.82 18.23 -12.60
CA CYS A 50 -4.98 17.85 -13.72
C CYS A 50 -5.73 16.84 -14.60
N GLU A 51 -5.44 16.83 -15.90
CA GLU A 51 -5.97 15.80 -16.82
C GLU A 51 -5.34 14.43 -16.55
N ALA A 52 -4.06 14.41 -16.19
CA ALA A 52 -3.33 13.23 -15.77
C ALA A 52 -2.30 13.59 -14.70
N GLY A 53 -2.21 12.78 -13.64
CA GLY A 53 -1.18 12.85 -12.62
C GLY A 53 -0.41 11.53 -12.58
N SER A 54 0.92 11.61 -12.49
CA SER A 54 1.80 10.45 -12.34
C SER A 54 2.71 10.67 -11.14
N VAL A 55 2.75 9.68 -10.24
CA VAL A 55 3.66 9.65 -9.08
C VAL A 55 4.66 8.53 -9.35
N GLY A 56 5.94 8.87 -9.37
CA GLY A 56 7.00 7.95 -9.84
C GLY A 56 7.44 6.90 -8.81
N ASP A 57 7.11 7.08 -7.54
CA ASP A 57 7.48 6.18 -6.44
C ASP A 57 6.27 6.02 -5.50
N TRP A 58 6.44 6.21 -4.20
CA TRP A 58 5.37 6.05 -3.22
C TRP A 58 4.28 7.13 -3.33
N PHE A 59 3.03 6.69 -3.31
CA PHE A 59 1.87 7.55 -3.13
C PHE A 59 1.17 7.16 -1.82
N HIS A 60 1.30 8.01 -0.80
CA HIS A 60 0.67 7.83 0.49
C HIS A 60 -0.55 8.75 0.63
N ILE A 61 -1.68 8.19 1.03
CA ILE A 61 -2.91 8.92 1.35
C ILE A 61 -3.26 8.59 2.79
N TYR A 62 -3.29 9.60 3.65
CA TYR A 62 -3.59 9.45 5.08
C TYR A 62 -5.10 9.43 5.38
N GLY A 63 -5.94 9.26 4.35
CA GLY A 63 -7.40 9.25 4.46
C GLY A 63 -8.03 8.54 3.27
N ASP A 64 -9.31 8.80 3.02
CA ASP A 64 -10.07 8.11 1.99
C ASP A 64 -9.61 8.49 0.57
N LEU A 65 -9.58 7.48 -0.31
CA LEU A 65 -9.44 7.66 -1.75
C LEU A 65 -10.79 7.48 -2.44
N TYR A 66 -11.42 8.58 -2.82
CA TYR A 66 -12.63 8.56 -3.67
C TYR A 66 -12.23 8.52 -5.14
N VAL A 67 -12.61 7.46 -5.85
CA VAL A 67 -12.31 7.27 -7.28
C VAL A 67 -13.62 7.24 -8.07
N PHE A 68 -13.71 8.08 -9.11
CA PHE A 68 -14.71 7.91 -10.15
C PHE A 68 -14.12 7.04 -11.27
N GLY A 69 -14.71 5.87 -11.52
CA GLY A 69 -14.23 4.92 -12.53
C GLY A 69 -13.64 3.65 -11.92
N THR A 70 -12.53 3.15 -12.47
CA THR A 70 -11.94 1.86 -12.05
C THR A 70 -10.59 2.05 -11.35
N LYS A 71 -10.35 1.28 -10.29
CA LYS A 71 -9.03 1.15 -9.65
C LYS A 71 -8.22 0.05 -10.32
N ASN A 72 -7.23 0.44 -11.12
CA ASN A 72 -6.48 -0.48 -11.95
C ASN A 72 -5.07 -0.69 -11.43
N PHE A 73 -4.54 -1.91 -11.58
CA PHE A 73 -3.12 -2.19 -11.47
C PHE A 73 -2.68 -3.01 -12.69
N VAL A 74 -1.43 -2.87 -13.09
CA VAL A 74 -0.89 -3.52 -14.29
C VAL A 74 0.17 -4.53 -13.90
N HIS A 75 0.16 -5.68 -14.57
CA HIS A 75 1.21 -6.68 -14.47
C HIS A 75 1.87 -6.85 -15.86
N PRO A 76 3.19 -7.02 -15.97
CA PRO A 76 3.82 -7.38 -17.24
C PRO A 76 3.19 -8.65 -17.83
N HIS A 77 2.99 -8.69 -19.15
CA HIS A 77 2.53 -9.91 -19.80
C HIS A 77 3.65 -10.96 -19.77
N PRO A 78 3.38 -12.22 -19.36
CA PRO A 78 4.43 -13.19 -19.03
C PRO A 78 5.31 -13.59 -20.23
N THR A 79 4.80 -13.47 -21.45
CA THR A 79 5.49 -13.90 -22.68
C THR A 79 5.57 -12.84 -23.77
N ASP A 80 5.02 -11.64 -23.54
CA ASP A 80 4.98 -10.57 -24.54
C ASP A 80 5.42 -9.26 -23.92
N THR A 81 6.67 -8.87 -24.16
CA THR A 81 7.29 -7.71 -23.55
C THR A 81 6.71 -6.37 -24.02
N MET A 82 5.86 -6.38 -25.05
CA MET A 82 5.17 -5.19 -25.56
C MET A 82 3.75 -5.03 -24.96
N LYS A 83 3.35 -5.88 -24.02
CA LYS A 83 2.01 -5.90 -23.44
C LYS A 83 2.04 -5.90 -21.91
N VAL A 84 0.97 -5.35 -21.35
CA VAL A 84 0.66 -5.43 -19.92
C VAL A 84 -0.75 -5.99 -19.75
N ILE A 85 -0.96 -6.71 -18.66
CA ILE A 85 -2.27 -7.17 -18.22
C ILE A 85 -2.81 -6.14 -17.25
N LYS A 86 -3.93 -5.52 -17.60
CA LYS A 86 -4.62 -4.55 -16.76
C LYS A 86 -5.66 -5.26 -15.92
N TYR A 87 -5.45 -5.31 -14.61
CA TYR A 87 -6.43 -5.80 -13.65
C TYR A 87 -7.28 -4.64 -13.15
N ILE A 88 -8.56 -4.93 -12.91
CA ILE A 88 -9.49 -4.06 -12.20
C ILE A 88 -9.61 -4.64 -10.80
N ALA A 89 -9.35 -3.83 -9.78
CA ALA A 89 -9.48 -4.26 -8.40
C ALA A 89 -10.94 -4.63 -8.10
N ILE A 90 -11.14 -5.67 -7.28
CA ILE A 90 -12.46 -6.03 -6.78
C ILE A 90 -12.93 -4.91 -5.83
N GLU A 91 -14.18 -4.49 -6.00
CA GLU A 91 -14.88 -3.59 -5.09
C GLU A 91 -15.98 -4.38 -4.38
N SER A 92 -16.18 -4.08 -3.10
CA SER A 92 -17.19 -4.70 -2.25
C SER A 92 -17.88 -3.60 -1.45
N GLY A 93 -19.14 -3.82 -1.07
CA GLY A 93 -19.85 -2.93 -0.14
C GLY A 93 -19.28 -2.95 1.28
N GLU A 94 -18.40 -3.91 1.57
CA GLU A 94 -17.71 -4.12 2.84
C GLU A 94 -16.19 -4.28 2.61
N ALA A 95 -15.37 -3.90 3.58
CA ALA A 95 -13.94 -4.19 3.57
C ALA A 95 -13.73 -5.68 3.86
N LEU A 96 -13.55 -6.50 2.81
CA LEU A 96 -13.45 -7.96 2.97
C LEU A 96 -12.01 -8.42 3.19
N THR A 97 -11.84 -9.40 4.07
CA THR A 97 -10.63 -10.22 4.16
C THR A 97 -10.86 -11.55 3.47
N LEU A 98 -9.83 -12.08 2.79
CA LEU A 98 -9.97 -13.29 1.97
C LEU A 98 -8.79 -14.23 2.19
N ALA A 99 -9.10 -15.48 2.52
CA ALA A 99 -8.15 -16.59 2.48
C ALA A 99 -8.69 -17.68 1.56
N ARG A 100 -7.83 -18.25 0.72
CA ARG A 100 -8.18 -19.30 -0.24
C ARG A 100 -7.10 -20.36 -0.27
N GLY A 101 -7.49 -21.57 -0.63
CA GLY A 101 -6.55 -22.67 -0.80
C GLY A 101 -7.26 -23.96 -1.13
N THR A 102 -6.51 -25.04 -1.03
CA THR A 102 -7.00 -26.42 -1.15
C THR A 102 -6.57 -27.23 0.06
N ALA A 103 -7.33 -28.27 0.38
CA ALA A 103 -7.02 -29.23 1.43
C ALA A 103 -7.64 -30.59 1.08
N THR A 104 -7.36 -31.61 1.89
CA THR A 104 -7.89 -32.96 1.73
C THR A 104 -8.46 -33.43 3.05
N THR A 105 -9.57 -34.15 3.03
CA THR A 105 -10.06 -34.80 4.25
C THR A 105 -9.13 -35.93 4.67
N VAL A 106 -9.13 -36.25 5.97
CA VAL A 106 -8.47 -37.40 6.57
C VAL A 106 -9.50 -38.04 7.51
N ASN A 107 -9.91 -39.26 7.21
CA ASN A 107 -11.04 -39.93 7.88
C ASN A 107 -12.32 -39.08 7.84
N GLY A 108 -12.61 -38.47 6.69
CA GLY A 108 -13.81 -37.67 6.44
C GLY A 108 -13.82 -36.31 7.14
N GLN A 109 -12.67 -35.83 7.62
CA GLN A 109 -12.56 -34.52 8.28
C GLN A 109 -11.33 -33.76 7.81
N ALA A 110 -11.39 -32.44 7.78
CA ALA A 110 -10.21 -31.61 7.52
C ALA A 110 -10.15 -30.45 8.50
N ILE A 111 -8.92 -30.05 8.83
CA ILE A 111 -8.64 -28.89 9.64
C ILE A 111 -7.80 -27.93 8.80
N VAL A 112 -8.36 -26.77 8.48
CA VAL A 112 -7.70 -25.73 7.69
C VAL A 112 -7.26 -24.61 8.62
N THR A 113 -5.95 -24.50 8.86
CA THR A 113 -5.37 -23.36 9.60
C THR A 113 -5.23 -22.18 8.65
N LEU A 114 -5.81 -21.04 9.03
CA LEU A 114 -5.73 -19.81 8.25
C LEU A 114 -4.40 -19.10 8.47
N PRO A 115 -3.92 -18.30 7.50
CA PRO A 115 -2.69 -17.54 7.66
C PRO A 115 -2.76 -16.63 8.89
N GLU A 116 -1.64 -16.48 9.61
CA GLU A 116 -1.60 -15.68 10.85
C GLU A 116 -2.09 -14.25 10.66
N HIS A 117 -1.75 -13.62 9.53
CA HIS A 117 -2.20 -12.26 9.25
C HIS A 117 -3.73 -12.17 9.13
N PHE A 118 -4.42 -13.24 8.72
CA PHE A 118 -5.86 -13.23 8.49
C PHE A 118 -6.63 -12.85 9.76
N LYS A 119 -6.32 -13.46 10.91
CA LYS A 119 -6.95 -13.09 12.19
C LYS A 119 -6.62 -11.66 12.65
N LEU A 120 -5.49 -11.11 12.23
CA LEU A 120 -5.05 -9.77 12.63
C LEU A 120 -5.84 -8.69 11.89
N VAL A 121 -6.20 -8.95 10.63
CA VAL A 121 -6.92 -7.99 9.78
C VAL A 121 -8.44 -8.24 9.70
N THR A 122 -8.95 -9.28 10.37
CA THR A 122 -10.37 -9.67 10.29
C THR A 122 -11.07 -9.39 11.61
N SER A 123 -12.23 -8.74 11.55
CA SER A 123 -13.08 -8.40 12.69
C SER A 123 -13.31 -9.61 13.61
N SER A 124 -13.13 -9.43 14.92
CA SER A 124 -13.51 -10.43 15.93
C SER A 124 -15.02 -10.53 16.14
N ASP A 125 -15.76 -9.50 15.76
CA ASP A 125 -17.16 -9.32 16.14
C ASP A 125 -18.10 -9.82 15.03
N ALA A 126 -17.60 -9.90 13.80
CA ALA A 126 -18.31 -10.44 12.66
C ALA A 126 -17.88 -11.88 12.35
N PRO A 127 -18.82 -12.77 11.99
CA PRO A 127 -18.51 -14.14 11.65
C PRO A 127 -17.82 -14.25 10.28
N VAL A 128 -16.90 -15.20 10.14
CA VAL A 128 -16.36 -15.57 8.83
C VAL A 128 -17.36 -16.42 8.04
N THR A 129 -17.33 -16.31 6.72
CA THR A 129 -18.09 -17.10 5.76
C THR A 129 -17.15 -18.08 5.06
N VAL A 130 -17.60 -19.32 4.88
CA VAL A 130 -16.80 -20.38 4.25
C VAL A 130 -17.58 -20.95 3.07
N ILE A 131 -16.92 -21.03 1.92
CA ILE A 131 -17.40 -21.75 0.73
C ILE A 131 -16.44 -22.90 0.48
N LEU A 132 -17.00 -24.10 0.31
CA LEU A 132 -16.27 -25.34 0.06
C LEU A 132 -16.69 -25.90 -1.30
N THR A 133 -15.71 -26.35 -2.08
CA THR A 133 -15.94 -27.01 -3.37
C THR A 133 -15.16 -28.33 -3.37
N PRO A 134 -15.82 -29.49 -3.24
CA PRO A 134 -15.15 -30.78 -3.37
C PRO A 134 -14.58 -30.96 -4.78
N GLU A 135 -13.44 -31.63 -4.86
CA GLU A 135 -12.78 -31.99 -6.10
C GLU A 135 -12.81 -33.52 -6.25
N GLU A 136 -12.77 -34.01 -7.49
CA GLU A 136 -12.72 -35.44 -7.87
C GLU A 136 -13.98 -36.29 -7.53
N ALA A 137 -14.73 -35.97 -6.48
CA ALA A 137 -15.93 -36.70 -6.08
C ALA A 137 -17.10 -35.78 -5.69
N PRO A 138 -18.36 -36.15 -5.99
CA PRO A 138 -19.54 -35.33 -5.73
C PRO A 138 -20.05 -35.50 -4.28
N VAL A 139 -19.19 -35.22 -3.30
CA VAL A 139 -19.50 -35.40 -1.88
C VAL A 139 -20.12 -34.15 -1.25
N VAL A 140 -20.79 -34.32 -0.11
CA VAL A 140 -21.23 -33.22 0.74
C VAL A 140 -20.18 -32.91 1.79
N LEU A 141 -19.56 -31.74 1.67
CA LEU A 141 -18.73 -31.13 2.70
C LEU A 141 -19.52 -30.07 3.48
N TYR A 142 -19.26 -29.95 4.78
CA TYR A 142 -19.88 -28.95 5.64
C TYR A 142 -18.89 -28.40 6.67
N THR A 143 -19.08 -27.14 7.06
CA THR A 143 -18.29 -26.51 8.13
C THR A 143 -18.84 -26.94 9.49
N LYS A 144 -18.02 -27.64 10.27
CA LYS A 144 -18.32 -28.01 11.66
C LYS A 144 -18.11 -26.82 12.59
N GLU A 145 -16.94 -26.21 12.47
CA GLU A 145 -16.52 -25.07 13.29
C GLU A 145 -15.78 -24.08 12.40
N LYS A 146 -15.88 -22.80 12.74
CA LYS A 146 -15.19 -21.72 12.03
C LYS A 146 -14.75 -20.63 13.00
N SER A 147 -13.51 -20.21 12.85
CA SER A 147 -12.94 -19.03 13.48
C SER A 147 -12.04 -18.30 12.49
N ARG A 148 -11.36 -17.25 12.95
CA ARG A 148 -10.38 -16.51 12.14
C ARG A 148 -9.02 -17.18 12.09
N GLU A 149 -8.82 -18.20 12.91
CA GLU A 149 -7.61 -19.00 13.01
C GLU A 149 -7.74 -20.32 12.26
N GLN A 150 -8.93 -20.93 12.31
CA GLN A 150 -9.12 -22.28 11.80
C GLN A 150 -10.55 -22.56 11.37
N ILE A 151 -10.68 -23.38 10.32
CA ILE A 151 -11.94 -23.95 9.88
C ILE A 151 -11.88 -25.47 10.04
N VAL A 152 -12.88 -26.05 10.71
CA VAL A 152 -13.05 -27.50 10.83
C VAL A 152 -14.12 -27.94 9.86
N ILE A 153 -13.80 -28.91 9.01
CA ILE A 153 -14.64 -29.39 7.92
C ILE A 153 -14.98 -30.85 8.16
N GLY A 154 -16.24 -31.19 7.93
CA GLY A 154 -16.73 -32.56 7.90
C GLY A 154 -17.19 -32.95 6.51
N MET A 155 -17.09 -34.22 6.21
CA MET A 155 -17.78 -34.88 5.12
C MET A 155 -18.96 -35.68 5.68
N LYS A 156 -20.02 -35.83 4.89
CA LYS A 156 -21.14 -36.71 5.25
C LYS A 156 -20.68 -38.17 5.29
N ASP A 157 -21.03 -38.89 6.35
CA ASP A 157 -20.49 -40.25 6.60
C ASP A 157 -20.74 -41.24 5.45
N CYS A 158 -21.90 -41.20 4.80
CA CYS A 158 -22.16 -42.09 3.66
C CYS A 158 -21.24 -41.79 2.48
N ASP A 159 -20.92 -40.52 2.26
CA ASP A 159 -20.05 -40.10 1.16
C ASP A 159 -18.60 -40.51 1.47
N PHE A 160 -18.18 -40.44 2.73
CA PHE A 160 -16.88 -41.00 3.14
C PHE A 160 -16.81 -42.52 2.98
N ASN A 161 -17.87 -43.25 3.34
CA ASN A 161 -17.90 -44.70 3.16
C ASN A 161 -17.89 -45.12 1.68
N GLU A 162 -18.39 -44.29 0.77
CA GLU A 162 -18.45 -44.56 -0.67
C GLU A 162 -17.18 -44.10 -1.41
N PHE A 163 -16.71 -42.89 -1.13
CA PHE A 163 -15.64 -42.23 -1.91
C PHE A 163 -14.29 -42.15 -1.17
N GLY A 164 -14.26 -42.43 0.14
CA GLY A 164 -13.08 -42.22 0.96
C GLY A 164 -12.79 -40.73 1.17
N ASP A 165 -11.53 -40.39 1.44
CA ASP A 165 -11.09 -39.01 1.60
C ASP A 165 -10.97 -38.27 0.27
N VAL A 166 -11.35 -36.98 0.26
CA VAL A 166 -11.39 -36.18 -0.97
C VAL A 166 -10.61 -34.87 -0.87
N PRO A 167 -9.97 -34.40 -1.96
CA PRO A 167 -9.49 -33.03 -2.06
C PRO A 167 -10.65 -32.05 -2.22
N PHE A 168 -10.44 -30.80 -1.81
CA PHE A 168 -11.40 -29.71 -1.98
C PHE A 168 -10.70 -28.35 -2.00
N ALA A 169 -11.30 -27.40 -2.72
CA ALA A 169 -10.97 -25.99 -2.63
C ALA A 169 -11.83 -25.29 -1.58
N PHE A 170 -11.27 -24.28 -0.92
CA PHE A 170 -11.99 -23.45 0.03
C PHE A 170 -11.77 -21.96 -0.23
N GLN A 171 -12.77 -21.18 0.15
CA GLN A 171 -12.69 -19.74 0.30
C GLN A 171 -13.25 -19.36 1.68
N VAL A 172 -12.47 -18.65 2.46
CA VAL A 172 -12.89 -18.02 3.72
C VAL A 172 -12.90 -16.52 3.53
N THR A 173 -14.05 -15.90 3.81
CA THR A 173 -14.26 -14.47 3.72
C THR A 173 -14.63 -13.94 5.09
N GLY A 174 -13.87 -12.98 5.60
CA GLY A 174 -14.23 -12.19 6.76
C GLY A 174 -14.56 -10.76 6.35
N VAL A 175 -15.04 -9.97 7.30
CA VAL A 175 -15.16 -8.52 7.16
C VAL A 175 -14.15 -7.85 8.09
N ARG A 176 -13.72 -6.67 7.68
CA ARG A 176 -12.93 -5.73 8.44
C ARG A 176 -13.85 -4.57 8.84
N ASP A 177 -14.80 -4.84 9.73
CA ASP A 177 -15.98 -3.98 9.89
C ASP A 177 -15.58 -2.62 10.50
N GLY A 178 -15.85 -1.55 9.76
CA GLY A 178 -15.46 -0.17 10.12
C GLY A 178 -13.96 0.14 10.09
N PHE A 179 -13.09 -0.76 9.61
CA PHE A 179 -11.61 -0.68 9.57
C PHE A 179 -10.85 -0.93 10.89
N GLU A 180 -11.55 -1.24 11.99
CA GLU A 180 -11.03 -1.48 13.36
C GLU A 180 -9.87 -0.57 13.84
N ASP A 181 -9.80 0.64 13.27
CA ASP A 181 -8.88 1.78 13.47
C ASP A 181 -7.36 1.55 13.30
N GLU A 182 -6.96 0.80 12.27
CA GLU A 182 -5.64 0.87 11.56
C GLU A 182 -4.29 0.68 12.32
N GLU A 183 -3.25 0.37 11.53
CA GLU A 183 -1.98 -0.30 11.86
C GLU A 183 -2.08 -1.71 12.48
N VAL A 184 -1.87 -2.72 11.61
CA VAL A 184 -1.96 -4.16 11.96
C VAL A 184 -0.57 -4.80 12.24
N ILE A 185 0.41 -3.94 12.60
CA ILE A 185 1.69 -4.11 13.36
C ILE A 185 2.90 -3.43 12.63
N VAL A 186 3.57 -2.48 13.32
CA VAL A 186 4.73 -1.66 12.87
C VAL A 186 5.76 -1.44 14.00
N ASP A 187 7.08 -1.39 13.70
CA ASP A 187 8.20 -1.28 14.68
C ASP A 187 8.97 0.08 14.63
N ILE A 188 9.43 0.59 15.79
CA ILE A 188 9.82 1.99 16.08
C ILE A 188 11.10 2.44 15.36
N ALA A 189 12.05 1.54 15.11
CA ALA A 189 13.30 1.88 14.44
C ALA A 189 13.13 2.16 12.93
N GLU A 190 12.15 1.52 12.28
CA GLU A 190 11.96 1.60 10.82
C GLU A 190 11.10 2.82 10.43
N LYS A 191 10.16 3.23 11.30
CA LYS A 191 9.45 4.51 11.18
C LYS A 191 10.41 5.68 11.47
N ALA A 192 11.27 5.53 12.48
CA ALA A 192 12.28 6.54 12.82
C ALA A 192 13.41 6.66 11.76
N GLU A 193 13.71 5.65 10.95
CA GLU A 193 14.72 5.75 9.89
C GLU A 193 14.19 6.39 8.59
N ASN A 194 12.90 6.21 8.30
CA ASN A 194 12.21 6.83 7.16
C ASN A 194 11.75 8.27 7.44
N ASP A 195 11.40 8.62 8.68
CA ASP A 195 10.96 9.98 9.03
C ASP A 195 12.13 10.94 9.33
N ASN A 196 13.31 10.41 9.69
CA ASN A 196 14.48 11.22 10.06
C ASN A 196 15.40 11.52 8.85
N ILE A 197 14.80 11.72 7.68
CA ILE A 197 15.44 12.30 6.49
C ILE A 197 16.09 13.65 6.84
N SER A 198 15.57 14.39 7.83
CA SER A 198 16.14 15.65 8.32
C SER A 198 17.48 15.46 9.05
N ALA A 199 17.66 14.42 9.88
CA ALA A 199 18.94 14.13 10.55
C ALA A 199 19.99 13.54 9.59
N LYS A 200 19.59 12.66 8.65
CA LYS A 200 20.47 12.22 7.55
C LYS A 200 20.88 13.38 6.64
N ARG A 201 19.97 14.32 6.34
CA ARG A 201 20.28 15.58 5.64
C ARG A 201 21.21 16.48 6.47
N ALA A 202 21.05 16.57 7.79
CA ALA A 202 21.91 17.37 8.66
C ALA A 202 23.35 16.82 8.74
N ASP A 203 23.52 15.50 8.92
CA ASP A 203 24.82 14.83 8.92
C ASP A 203 25.51 14.90 7.55
N TYR A 204 24.76 14.70 6.46
CA TYR A 204 25.26 14.93 5.10
C TYR A 204 25.69 16.38 4.88
N ASN A 205 24.90 17.35 5.33
CA ASN A 205 25.21 18.77 5.21
C ASN A 205 26.43 19.17 6.05
N GLU A 206 26.64 18.57 7.21
CA GLU A 206 27.82 18.81 8.05
C GLU A 206 29.09 18.21 7.41
N LYS A 207 29.01 16.96 6.92
CA LYS A 207 30.10 16.31 6.17
C LYS A 207 30.44 17.09 4.90
N ALA A 208 29.45 17.59 4.16
CA ALA A 208 29.64 18.41 2.97
C ALA A 208 30.31 19.77 3.30
N ARG A 209 29.91 20.42 4.40
CA ARG A 209 30.54 21.65 4.91
C ARG A 209 31.98 21.43 5.35
N ALA A 210 32.27 20.33 6.03
CA ALA A 210 33.63 19.96 6.46
C ALA A 210 34.54 19.68 5.24
N LEU A 211 34.05 18.95 4.25
CA LEU A 211 34.77 18.67 3.00
C LEU A 211 35.07 19.97 2.22
N THR A 212 34.09 20.86 2.12
CA THR A 212 34.24 22.16 1.46
C THR A 212 35.23 23.06 2.18
N LYS A 213 35.25 23.04 3.53
CA LYS A 213 36.21 23.79 4.34
C LYS A 213 37.64 23.27 4.15
N LYS A 214 37.81 21.94 4.06
CA LYS A 214 39.09 21.29 3.78
C LYS A 214 39.63 21.63 2.39
N MET A 215 38.79 21.52 1.36
CA MET A 215 39.15 21.92 -0.02
C MET A 215 39.53 23.40 -0.11
N ASN A 216 38.83 24.28 0.61
CA ASN A 216 39.12 25.71 0.63
C ASN A 216 40.42 26.05 1.38
N SER A 217 40.82 25.27 2.39
CA SER A 217 42.13 25.40 3.02
C SER A 217 43.27 24.88 2.14
N GLU A 218 43.06 23.78 1.43
CA GLU A 218 44.03 23.19 0.49
C GLU A 218 44.26 24.13 -0.72
N ASN A 219 43.19 24.72 -1.27
CA ASN A 219 43.28 25.69 -2.36
C ASN A 219 43.90 27.04 -1.95
N LYS A 220 43.84 27.42 -0.66
CA LYS A 220 44.57 28.58 -0.14
C LYS A 220 46.06 28.30 0.08
N GLY A 221 46.44 27.04 0.31
CA GLY A 221 47.84 26.61 0.41
C GLY A 221 48.58 26.61 -0.93
N ASN A 222 47.89 26.29 -2.02
CA ASN A 222 48.44 26.25 -3.38
C ASN A 222 48.39 27.59 -4.14
N ARG A 223 47.99 28.68 -3.48
CA ARG A 223 48.05 30.06 -4.01
C ARG A 223 49.07 30.89 -3.23
N LYS A 224 50.31 30.40 -3.18
CA LYS A 224 51.52 31.18 -2.92
C LYS A 224 52.50 30.95 -4.05
#